data_AF-A0A8H9GMS1-F1
#
_entry.id   AF-A0A8H9GMS1-F1
#
_cell.length_a   1.000
_cell.length_b   1.000
_cell.length_c   1.000
_cell.angle_alpha   90.00
_cell.angle_beta   90.00
_cell.angle_gamma   90.00
#
_symmetry.space_group_name_H-M   'P 1'
#
loop_
_entity.id
_entity.type
_entity.pdbx_description
1 polymer ?
#
loop_
_entity_poly.entity_id
_entity_poly.type
_entity_poly.pdbx_seq_one_letter_code
_entity_poly.pdbx_strand_id
1 'polypeptide(L)'
;MTASTRTGGTLVFLGDLHCGDQTGAELTVRGAPPPGYVVANLEAPLTRTGERAERKICLRADPARVTLLTRLGVRAVSLANNHILDYGEAGARDTLRALDAAGIAHFGCGTPGNAYGNPLIVPLGSHAVGLLSYAHPSCHPLAQAGALGIALYDPARVRADVARARAQGARTVVACVHWGHEDCPVPGAAQVEVAREVRALGADYVIGHHGHIVQPRSDRTFFGLGNLHMPELNEPVLVGGQVDHVFRKVHMGWNTRSVVPSLTLPGGALSVHHSRVQGATLTFRAGHLLNLPPWALGPLARTEPLVRRLYYLRRVAALFRQRPRLPSRAHWALLLGRGRP
;
A
#
# COMPACT_ATOMS: atom_id res chain seq x y z
N MET A 1 -14.81 -35.76 -26.01
CA MET A 1 -13.59 -35.17 -25.43
C MET A 1 -14.01 -34.14 -24.41
N THR A 2 -13.81 -34.45 -23.12
CA THR A 2 -14.24 -33.63 -22.00
C THR A 2 -13.42 -32.34 -21.95
N ALA A 3 -14.11 -31.20 -22.08
CA ALA A 3 -13.52 -29.90 -21.81
C ALA A 3 -13.08 -29.89 -20.35
N SER A 4 -11.76 -29.96 -20.12
CA SER A 4 -11.16 -29.66 -18.82
C SER A 4 -11.56 -28.24 -18.47
N THR A 5 -12.53 -28.10 -17.57
CA THR A 5 -12.85 -26.82 -16.95
C THR A 5 -11.59 -26.36 -16.25
N ARG A 6 -10.89 -25.36 -16.80
CA ARG A 6 -9.74 -24.74 -16.13
C ARG A 6 -10.26 -24.17 -14.81
N THR A 7 -10.03 -24.89 -13.72
CA THR A 7 -10.39 -24.45 -12.37
C THR A 7 -9.55 -23.21 -12.06
N GLY A 8 -10.21 -22.06 -12.17
CA GLY A 8 -9.67 -20.77 -11.85
C GLY A 8 -9.80 -20.42 -10.37
N GLY A 9 -9.27 -19.27 -9.98
CA GLY A 9 -9.44 -18.70 -8.65
C GLY A 9 -9.47 -17.17 -8.68
N THR A 10 -9.89 -16.57 -7.56
CA THR A 10 -10.01 -15.13 -7.42
C THR A 10 -8.90 -14.61 -6.50
N LEU A 11 -8.16 -13.59 -6.95
CA LEU A 11 -7.31 -12.76 -6.09
C LEU A 11 -8.08 -11.56 -5.60
N VAL A 12 -7.94 -11.20 -4.33
CA VAL A 12 -8.60 -10.05 -3.72
C VAL A 12 -7.53 -9.16 -3.13
N PHE A 13 -7.47 -7.90 -3.54
CA PHE A 13 -6.47 -6.95 -3.02
C PHE A 13 -7.12 -5.98 -2.04
N LEU A 14 -6.57 -5.91 -0.84
CA LEU A 14 -6.96 -4.92 0.17
C LEU A 14 -6.04 -3.72 0.08
N GLY A 15 -6.57 -2.53 0.39
CA GLY A 15 -5.77 -1.32 0.50
C GLY A 15 -4.81 -1.32 1.70
N ASP A 16 -4.31 -0.14 2.01
CA ASP A 16 -3.31 0.06 3.06
C ASP A 16 -3.85 -0.35 4.43
N LEU A 17 -3.05 -1.16 5.14
CA LEU A 17 -3.44 -1.82 6.37
C LEU A 17 -2.40 -1.62 7.47
N HIS A 18 -2.87 -1.08 8.58
CA HIS A 18 -2.19 -1.00 9.86
C HIS A 18 -2.95 -1.86 10.87
N CYS A 19 -2.25 -2.79 11.54
CA CYS A 19 -2.90 -3.76 12.46
C CYS A 19 -3.20 -3.20 13.86
N GLY A 20 -2.59 -2.09 14.25
CA GLY A 20 -2.85 -1.42 15.53
C GLY A 20 -4.01 -0.41 15.50
N ASP A 21 -4.46 -0.06 16.70
CA ASP A 21 -5.34 1.07 17.00
C ASP A 21 -4.73 1.86 18.18
N GLN A 22 -4.69 3.18 18.08
CA GLN A 22 -4.22 4.05 19.17
C GLN A 22 -5.27 4.22 20.29
N THR A 23 -6.54 3.91 20.04
CA THR A 23 -7.61 4.00 21.05
C THR A 23 -7.74 2.75 21.93
N GLY A 24 -7.03 1.68 21.57
CA GLY A 24 -7.12 0.38 22.25
C GLY A 24 -8.35 -0.45 21.88
N ALA A 25 -9.30 0.11 21.13
CA ALA A 25 -10.46 -0.63 20.64
C ALA A 25 -10.06 -1.65 19.57
N GLU A 26 -10.74 -2.80 19.57
CA GLU A 26 -10.54 -3.79 18.50
C GLU A 26 -11.40 -3.42 17.29
N LEU A 27 -10.79 -3.42 16.09
CA LEU A 27 -11.54 -3.23 14.85
C LEU A 27 -12.60 -4.33 14.72
N THR A 28 -13.86 -3.91 14.70
CA THR A 28 -15.01 -4.77 14.44
C THR A 28 -15.19 -4.89 12.94
N VAL A 29 -15.00 -6.09 12.40
CA VAL A 29 -15.24 -6.37 10.97
C VAL A 29 -16.68 -6.83 10.82
N ARG A 30 -17.49 -6.06 10.08
CA ARG A 30 -18.86 -6.43 9.71
C ARG A 30 -18.88 -6.89 8.26
N GLY A 31 -19.19 -8.16 8.06
CA GLY A 31 -19.00 -8.85 6.78
C GLY A 31 -17.59 -9.41 6.66
N ALA A 32 -17.16 -9.67 5.44
CA ALA A 32 -15.81 -10.13 5.13
C ALA A 32 -15.36 -9.51 3.81
N PRO A 33 -14.05 -9.48 3.53
CA PRO A 33 -13.58 -9.30 2.17
C PRO A 33 -14.27 -10.29 1.22
N PRO A 34 -14.37 -9.95 -0.08
CA PRO A 34 -14.88 -10.89 -1.08
C PRO A 34 -14.15 -12.24 -1.04
N PRO A 35 -14.82 -13.35 -1.38
CA PRO A 35 -14.19 -14.66 -1.35
C PRO A 35 -13.05 -14.77 -2.39
N GLY A 36 -11.90 -15.26 -1.94
CA GLY A 36 -10.72 -15.46 -2.79
C GLY A 36 -9.43 -15.58 -1.99
N TYR A 37 -8.30 -15.58 -2.70
CA TYR A 37 -6.97 -15.46 -2.11
C TYR A 37 -6.69 -13.98 -1.82
N VAL A 38 -6.76 -13.61 -0.54
CA VAL A 38 -6.71 -12.21 -0.09
C VAL A 38 -5.26 -11.77 0.10
N VAL A 39 -4.88 -10.67 -0.55
CA VAL A 39 -3.58 -10.02 -0.49
C VAL A 39 -3.76 -8.61 0.09
N ALA A 40 -2.93 -8.20 1.04
CA ALA A 40 -2.98 -6.85 1.62
C ALA A 40 -1.62 -6.14 1.53
N ASN A 41 -1.62 -4.80 1.60
CA ASN A 41 -0.41 -4.03 1.90
C ASN A 41 -0.32 -3.81 3.41
N LEU A 42 0.58 -4.53 4.08
CA LEU A 42 0.85 -4.33 5.50
C LEU A 42 1.86 -3.21 5.64
N GLU A 43 1.39 -2.04 6.05
CA GLU A 43 2.21 -0.83 6.04
C GLU A 43 2.98 -0.64 7.34
N ALA A 44 2.40 -1.04 8.47
CA ALA A 44 3.09 -0.93 9.75
C ALA A 44 3.88 -2.20 10.09
N PRO A 45 5.16 -2.08 10.48
CA PRO A 45 5.91 -3.21 11.02
C PRO A 45 5.26 -3.74 12.30
N LEU A 46 5.24 -5.06 12.43
CA LEU A 46 4.77 -5.79 13.61
C LEU A 46 5.97 -6.03 14.53
N THR A 47 6.22 -5.14 15.48
CA THR A 47 7.41 -5.22 16.34
C THR A 47 7.23 -4.52 17.68
N ARG A 48 8.01 -4.96 18.67
CA ARG A 48 8.24 -4.27 19.95
C ARG A 48 9.73 -3.89 20.13
N THR A 49 10.56 -4.17 19.14
CA THR A 49 12.02 -4.03 19.19
C THR A 49 12.50 -3.09 18.10
N GLY A 50 13.82 -2.91 18.01
CA GLY A 50 14.46 -2.07 16.99
C GLY A 50 14.55 -0.60 17.38
N GLU A 51 15.49 0.09 16.74
CA GLU A 51 15.70 1.52 16.92
C GLU A 51 14.78 2.29 15.99
N ARG A 52 14.06 3.26 16.55
CA ARG A 52 13.12 4.09 15.81
C ARG A 52 13.87 5.04 14.88
N ALA A 53 13.43 5.11 13.62
CA ALA A 53 13.99 6.04 12.66
C ALA A 53 13.77 7.51 13.06
N GLU A 54 14.76 8.36 12.78
CA GLU A 54 14.66 9.80 12.95
C GLU A 54 14.08 10.50 11.71
N ARG A 55 13.59 11.73 11.90
CA ARG A 55 13.12 12.65 10.85
C ARG A 55 12.02 12.05 9.97
N LYS A 56 11.24 11.12 10.51
CA LYS A 56 10.16 10.39 9.83
C LYS A 56 9.00 10.08 10.77
N ILE A 57 7.80 10.02 10.21
CA ILE A 57 6.63 9.44 10.87
C ILE A 57 6.82 7.93 10.91
N CYS A 58 7.02 7.37 12.10
CA CYS A 58 7.18 5.93 12.27
C CYS A 58 5.83 5.27 12.60
N LEU A 59 5.49 4.19 11.90
CA LEU A 59 4.36 3.33 12.21
C LEU A 59 4.83 2.08 12.96
N ARG A 60 3.96 1.56 13.84
CA ARG A 60 4.23 0.32 14.57
C ARG A 60 2.93 -0.32 14.99
N ALA A 61 2.89 -1.64 14.89
CA ALA A 61 1.85 -2.44 15.52
C ALA A 61 2.50 -3.54 16.39
N ASP A 62 1.77 -3.93 17.43
CA ASP A 62 2.18 -5.06 18.25
C ASP A 62 2.11 -6.37 17.45
N PRO A 63 3.11 -7.27 17.50
CA PRO A 63 3.06 -8.56 16.80
C PRO A 63 1.80 -9.39 17.07
N ALA A 64 1.22 -9.30 18.27
CA ALA A 64 -0.03 -10.00 18.61
C ALA A 64 -1.24 -9.51 17.78
N ARG A 65 -1.16 -8.33 17.15
CA ARG A 65 -2.21 -7.78 16.28
C ARG A 65 -2.23 -8.40 14.88
N VAL A 66 -1.31 -9.33 14.58
CA VAL A 66 -1.37 -10.17 13.35
C VAL A 66 -2.71 -10.90 13.20
N THR A 67 -3.43 -11.12 14.31
CA THR A 67 -4.79 -11.68 14.33
C THR A 67 -5.80 -10.89 13.52
N LEU A 68 -5.61 -9.59 13.30
CA LEU A 68 -6.48 -8.83 12.40
C LEU A 68 -6.37 -9.34 10.96
N LEU A 69 -5.16 -9.71 10.52
CA LEU A 69 -4.93 -10.25 9.19
C LEU A 69 -5.65 -11.60 9.01
N THR A 70 -5.57 -12.47 10.01
CA THR A 70 -6.24 -13.77 9.97
C THR A 70 -7.76 -13.63 10.01
N ARG A 71 -8.31 -12.70 10.81
CA ARG A 71 -9.75 -12.37 10.84
C ARG A 71 -10.26 -11.83 9.50
N LEU A 72 -9.41 -11.12 8.75
CA LEU A 72 -9.72 -10.64 7.39
C LEU A 72 -9.50 -11.71 6.31
N GLY A 73 -9.04 -12.91 6.69
CA GLY A 73 -8.75 -13.99 5.73
C GLY A 73 -7.54 -13.71 4.84
N VAL A 74 -6.65 -12.78 5.24
CA VAL A 74 -5.43 -12.44 4.50
C VAL A 74 -4.53 -13.66 4.41
N ARG A 75 -4.09 -13.97 3.18
CA ARG A 75 -3.21 -15.10 2.87
C ARG A 75 -1.80 -14.66 2.53
N ALA A 76 -1.64 -13.45 1.99
CA ALA A 76 -0.34 -12.86 1.73
C ALA A 76 -0.30 -11.35 1.99
N VAL A 77 0.87 -10.83 2.33
CA VAL A 77 1.10 -9.38 2.47
C VAL A 77 2.25 -8.89 1.60
N SER A 78 2.03 -7.74 0.95
CA SER A 78 3.06 -6.92 0.32
C SER A 78 3.74 -6.08 1.41
N LEU A 79 5.07 -6.11 1.45
CA LEU A 79 5.89 -5.44 2.47
C LEU A 79 6.83 -4.37 1.90
N ALA A 80 7.01 -4.25 0.58
CA ALA A 80 7.81 -3.17 0.03
C ALA A 80 7.03 -1.85 0.06
N ASN A 81 7.12 -1.17 1.20
CA ASN A 81 6.57 0.16 1.44
C ASN A 81 7.54 1.00 2.28
N ASN A 82 7.18 2.25 2.54
CA ASN A 82 8.06 3.19 3.21
C ASN A 82 8.19 3.01 4.73
N HIS A 83 7.47 2.07 5.34
CA HIS A 83 7.31 1.97 6.80
C HIS A 83 7.84 0.67 7.42
N ILE A 84 8.00 -0.42 6.65
CA ILE A 84 8.51 -1.70 7.19
C ILE A 84 9.88 -1.59 7.89
N LEU A 85 10.70 -0.61 7.52
CA LEU A 85 12.01 -0.36 8.12
C LEU A 85 12.02 0.77 9.16
N ASP A 86 10.86 1.23 9.65
CA ASP A 86 10.77 2.31 10.64
C ASP A 86 11.47 1.99 11.97
N TYR A 87 11.64 0.71 12.26
CA TYR A 87 12.39 0.19 13.42
C TYR A 87 13.61 -0.64 13.00
N GLY A 88 14.11 -0.34 11.79
CA GLY A 88 15.25 -0.99 11.15
C GLY A 88 15.06 -2.49 10.89
N GLU A 89 16.18 -3.17 10.64
CA GLU A 89 16.24 -4.61 10.38
C GLU A 89 15.61 -5.46 11.50
N ALA A 90 15.73 -5.05 12.77
CA ALA A 90 15.11 -5.76 13.89
C ALA A 90 13.57 -5.75 13.78
N GLY A 91 12.98 -4.58 13.51
CA GLY A 91 11.54 -4.45 13.33
C GLY A 91 11.00 -5.22 12.13
N ALA A 92 11.72 -5.19 11.00
CA ALA A 92 11.38 -5.99 9.83
C ALA A 92 11.46 -7.50 10.13
N ARG A 93 12.50 -7.96 10.83
CA ARG A 93 12.67 -9.37 11.19
C ARG A 93 11.57 -9.87 12.13
N ASP A 94 11.18 -9.07 13.11
CA ASP A 94 10.03 -9.38 13.98
C ASP A 94 8.74 -9.49 13.16
N THR A 95 8.57 -8.60 12.17
CA THR A 95 7.42 -8.63 11.27
C THR A 95 7.35 -9.93 10.48
N LEU A 96 8.47 -10.35 9.86
CA LEU A 96 8.52 -11.63 9.13
C LEU A 96 8.20 -12.81 10.04
N ARG A 97 8.78 -12.86 11.25
CA ARG A 97 8.49 -13.92 12.23
C ARG A 97 7.02 -13.98 12.64
N ALA A 98 6.38 -12.83 12.86
CA ALA A 98 4.97 -12.77 13.22
C ALA A 98 4.07 -13.29 12.09
N LEU A 99 4.41 -12.96 10.84
CA LEU A 99 3.70 -13.44 9.65
C LEU A 99 3.89 -14.95 9.43
N ASP A 100 5.13 -15.43 9.54
CA ASP A 100 5.47 -16.85 9.42
C ASP A 100 4.74 -17.69 10.48
N ALA A 101 4.74 -17.23 11.74
CA ALA A 101 4.03 -17.89 12.84
C ALA A 101 2.50 -17.91 12.65
N ALA A 102 1.94 -16.92 11.95
CA ALA A 102 0.53 -16.87 11.60
C ALA A 102 0.18 -17.64 10.30
N GLY A 103 1.17 -18.19 9.59
CA GLY A 103 0.98 -18.87 8.30
C GLY A 103 0.57 -17.92 7.18
N ILE A 104 0.98 -16.64 7.25
CA ILE A 104 0.69 -15.62 6.25
C ILE A 104 1.93 -15.43 5.38
N ALA A 105 1.79 -15.66 4.08
CA ALA A 105 2.89 -15.45 3.14
C ALA A 105 3.24 -13.96 3.02
N HIS A 106 4.48 -13.66 2.65
CA HIS A 106 4.93 -12.28 2.47
C HIS A 106 5.92 -12.15 1.32
N PHE A 107 6.01 -10.95 0.76
CA PHE A 107 6.88 -10.62 -0.36
C PHE A 107 7.22 -9.12 -0.36
N GLY A 108 8.34 -8.76 -0.97
CA GLY A 108 8.86 -7.39 -1.02
C GLY A 108 9.72 -6.97 0.16
N CYS A 109 9.93 -7.85 1.15
CA CYS A 109 10.90 -7.67 2.23
C CYS A 109 11.71 -8.95 2.42
N GLY A 110 13.03 -8.82 2.45
CA GLY A 110 13.96 -9.95 2.46
C GLY A 110 15.39 -9.49 2.23
N THR A 111 16.24 -10.37 1.72
CA THR A 111 17.64 -10.05 1.43
C THR A 111 17.84 -9.83 -0.06
N PRO A 112 18.90 -9.14 -0.50
CA PRO A 112 19.22 -9.08 -1.93
C PRO A 112 19.34 -10.48 -2.57
N GLY A 113 19.87 -11.47 -1.83
CA GLY A 113 20.10 -12.83 -2.30
C GLY A 113 18.82 -13.64 -2.57
N ASN A 114 17.73 -13.37 -1.86
CA ASN A 114 16.41 -13.96 -2.15
C ASN A 114 15.49 -13.01 -2.94
N ALA A 115 16.06 -11.95 -3.52
CA ALA A 115 15.35 -10.83 -4.15
C ALA A 115 14.20 -10.29 -3.31
N TYR A 116 14.45 -10.10 -2.01
CA TYR A 116 13.49 -9.54 -1.07
C TYR A 116 12.17 -10.34 -0.99
N GLY A 117 12.23 -11.64 -1.26
CA GLY A 117 11.06 -12.53 -1.30
C GLY A 117 10.21 -12.41 -2.58
N ASN A 118 10.66 -11.66 -3.61
CA ASN A 118 10.00 -11.64 -4.91
C ASN A 118 10.47 -12.79 -5.82
N PRO A 119 9.58 -13.37 -6.65
CA PRO A 119 8.12 -13.32 -6.55
C PRO A 119 7.59 -14.26 -5.45
N LEU A 120 6.41 -13.95 -4.92
CA LEU A 120 5.56 -14.96 -4.28
C LEU A 120 4.69 -15.64 -5.34
N ILE A 121 4.79 -16.96 -5.47
CA ILE A 121 3.95 -17.76 -6.38
C ILE A 121 2.71 -18.25 -5.64
N VAL A 122 1.54 -17.84 -6.13
CA VAL A 122 0.23 -18.22 -5.59
C VAL A 122 -0.44 -19.19 -6.56
N PRO A 123 -0.69 -20.45 -6.16
CA PRO A 123 -1.46 -21.38 -6.96
C PRO A 123 -2.97 -21.07 -6.86
N LEU A 124 -3.58 -20.55 -7.93
CA LEU A 124 -5.03 -20.40 -8.04
C LEU A 124 -5.61 -21.52 -8.91
N GLY A 125 -5.86 -22.67 -8.27
CA GLY A 125 -6.21 -23.88 -8.99
C GLY A 125 -5.10 -24.27 -9.98
N SER A 126 -5.45 -24.37 -11.27
CA SER A 126 -4.48 -24.69 -12.33
C SER A 126 -3.72 -23.46 -12.89
N HIS A 127 -3.94 -22.26 -12.32
CA HIS A 127 -3.40 -21.00 -12.82
C HIS A 127 -2.54 -20.31 -11.75
N ALA A 128 -1.22 -20.51 -11.83
CA ALA A 128 -0.29 -19.86 -10.92
C ALA A 128 -0.15 -18.35 -11.21
N VAL A 129 -0.06 -17.55 -10.16
CA VAL A 129 0.16 -16.09 -10.21
C VAL A 129 1.43 -15.72 -9.47
N GLY A 130 2.28 -14.89 -10.07
CA GLY A 130 3.43 -14.30 -9.41
C GLY A 130 3.09 -12.92 -8.85
N LEU A 131 3.28 -12.71 -7.56
CA LEU A 131 3.11 -11.43 -6.90
C LEU A 131 4.48 -10.79 -6.66
N LEU A 132 4.62 -9.53 -7.06
CA LEU A 132 5.82 -8.71 -6.92
C LEU A 132 5.47 -7.49 -6.08
N SER A 133 6.38 -7.02 -5.22
CA SER A 133 6.16 -5.83 -4.40
C SER A 133 7.35 -4.87 -4.52
N TYR A 134 7.06 -3.56 -4.66
CA TYR A 134 8.08 -2.51 -4.76
C TYR A 134 7.71 -1.22 -4.02
N ALA A 135 8.68 -0.59 -3.37
CA ALA A 135 8.58 0.78 -2.84
C ALA A 135 9.21 1.79 -3.80
N HIS A 136 8.42 2.75 -4.28
CA HIS A 136 8.90 3.79 -5.20
C HIS A 136 9.54 4.97 -4.44
N PRO A 137 10.63 5.60 -4.92
CA PRO A 137 11.27 6.72 -4.22
C PRO A 137 10.36 7.90 -3.84
N SER A 138 9.22 8.08 -4.52
CA SER A 138 8.24 9.12 -4.20
C SER A 138 7.60 8.98 -2.82
N CYS A 139 7.55 7.77 -2.24
CA CYS A 139 7.02 7.56 -0.87
C CYS A 139 8.10 7.69 0.21
N HIS A 140 9.32 8.10 -0.17
CA HIS A 140 10.46 8.25 0.73
C HIS A 140 10.72 7.01 1.61
N PRO A 141 10.89 5.83 0.99
CA PRO A 141 11.21 4.62 1.73
C PRO A 141 12.57 4.76 2.40
N LEU A 142 12.70 4.14 3.58
CA LEU A 142 14.02 3.95 4.16
C LEU A 142 14.75 2.89 3.35
N ALA A 143 15.99 3.20 2.94
CA ALA A 143 16.91 2.24 2.38
C ALA A 143 17.98 1.99 3.45
N GLN A 144 17.96 0.82 4.08
CA GLN A 144 18.94 0.49 5.11
C GLN A 144 20.15 -0.22 4.49
N ALA A 145 21.35 0.15 4.95
CA ALA A 145 22.55 -0.66 4.80
C ALA A 145 22.46 -1.83 5.78
N GLY A 146 22.13 -3.02 5.29
CA GLY A 146 21.89 -4.21 6.10
C GLY A 146 21.65 -5.45 5.25
N ALA A 147 21.50 -6.60 5.90
CA ALA A 147 21.24 -7.86 5.19
C ALA A 147 19.76 -7.99 4.79
N LEU A 148 18.86 -7.45 5.62
CA LEU A 148 17.42 -7.44 5.40
C LEU A 148 16.95 -6.04 5.02
N GLY A 149 16.14 -5.95 3.97
CA GLY A 149 15.56 -4.70 3.51
C GLY A 149 14.28 -4.93 2.72
N ILE A 150 13.90 -3.93 1.92
CA ILE A 150 12.73 -3.97 1.06
C ILE A 150 13.13 -3.88 -0.42
N ALA A 151 12.29 -4.41 -1.30
CA ALA A 151 12.45 -4.25 -2.73
C ALA A 151 12.14 -2.80 -3.13
N LEU A 152 13.18 -1.98 -3.34
CA LEU A 152 13.01 -0.68 -3.96
C LEU A 152 12.64 -0.84 -5.44
N TYR A 153 11.81 0.08 -5.95
CA TYR A 153 11.51 0.17 -7.37
C TYR A 153 12.79 0.42 -8.17
N ASP A 154 13.06 -0.49 -9.10
CA ASP A 154 14.12 -0.38 -10.08
C ASP A 154 13.69 -1.15 -11.34
N PRO A 155 13.69 -0.54 -12.55
CA PRO A 155 13.23 -1.20 -13.76
C PRO A 155 13.97 -2.50 -14.08
N ALA A 156 15.27 -2.59 -13.79
CA ALA A 156 16.05 -3.81 -14.02
C ALA A 156 15.63 -4.93 -13.06
N ARG A 157 15.38 -4.61 -11.78
CA ARG A 157 14.79 -5.53 -10.81
C ARG A 157 13.42 -6.03 -11.24
N VAL A 158 12.54 -5.12 -11.66
CA VAL A 158 11.19 -5.48 -12.13
C VAL A 158 11.28 -6.48 -13.29
N ARG A 159 12.15 -6.22 -14.27
CA ARG A 159 12.38 -7.13 -15.40
C ARG A 159 12.85 -8.52 -14.93
N ALA A 160 13.83 -8.56 -14.04
CA ALA A 160 14.40 -9.81 -13.53
C ALA A 160 13.37 -10.62 -12.73
N ASP A 161 12.59 -9.96 -11.88
CA ASP A 161 11.61 -10.61 -11.02
C ASP A 161 10.37 -11.08 -11.82
N VAL A 162 9.96 -10.34 -12.86
CA VAL A 162 8.96 -10.83 -13.84
C VAL A 162 9.46 -12.09 -14.54
N ALA A 163 10.69 -12.08 -15.07
CA ALA A 163 11.27 -13.25 -15.72
C ALA A 163 11.33 -14.46 -14.78
N ARG A 164 11.72 -14.24 -13.51
CA ARG A 164 11.73 -15.26 -12.47
C ARG A 164 10.35 -15.83 -12.20
N ALA A 165 9.32 -14.98 -12.10
CA ALA A 165 7.95 -15.43 -11.91
C ALA A 165 7.48 -16.32 -13.06
N ARG A 166 7.78 -15.94 -14.31
CA ARG A 166 7.46 -16.77 -15.49
C ARG A 166 8.21 -18.10 -15.48
N ALA A 167 9.50 -18.10 -15.14
CA ALA A 167 10.30 -19.31 -15.03
C ALA A 167 9.76 -20.27 -13.95
N GLN A 168 9.16 -19.74 -12.88
CA GLN A 168 8.48 -20.51 -11.83
C GLN A 168 7.02 -20.89 -12.19
N GLY A 169 6.60 -20.68 -13.45
CA GLY A 169 5.29 -21.12 -13.95
C GLY A 169 4.15 -20.12 -13.78
N ALA A 170 4.41 -18.89 -13.33
CA ALA A 170 3.37 -17.87 -13.20
C ALA A 170 2.76 -17.51 -14.57
N ARG A 171 1.46 -17.78 -14.73
CA ARG A 171 0.69 -17.41 -15.93
C ARG A 171 0.18 -15.97 -15.87
N THR A 172 0.05 -15.41 -14.68
CA THR A 172 -0.21 -13.99 -14.47
C THR A 172 0.83 -13.41 -13.51
N VAL A 173 1.31 -12.20 -13.76
CA VAL A 173 2.21 -11.47 -12.85
C VAL A 173 1.55 -10.17 -12.42
N VAL A 174 1.46 -9.94 -11.12
CA VAL A 174 0.89 -8.73 -10.52
C VAL A 174 1.99 -7.99 -9.76
N ALA A 175 2.17 -6.72 -10.07
CA ALA A 175 3.09 -5.84 -9.35
C ALA A 175 2.31 -4.93 -8.39
N CYS A 176 2.51 -5.12 -7.09
CA CYS A 176 2.11 -4.20 -6.04
C CYS A 176 3.18 -3.10 -5.92
N VAL A 177 2.79 -1.84 -6.01
CA VAL A 177 3.74 -0.72 -5.94
C VAL A 177 3.26 0.36 -4.98
N HIS A 178 4.11 0.73 -4.04
CA HIS A 178 3.83 1.72 -3.00
C HIS A 178 4.42 3.08 -3.42
N TRP A 179 3.58 4.05 -3.83
CA TRP A 179 4.03 5.21 -4.62
C TRP A 179 3.14 6.47 -4.51
N GLY A 180 3.50 7.54 -5.22
CA GLY A 180 2.67 8.74 -5.34
C GLY A 180 2.74 9.64 -4.11
N HIS A 181 1.77 10.55 -4.01
CA HIS A 181 1.64 11.50 -2.91
C HIS A 181 0.39 11.19 -2.09
N GLU A 182 0.52 11.26 -0.77
CA GLU A 182 -0.59 11.06 0.16
C GLU A 182 -1.73 12.07 -0.06
N ASP A 183 -2.96 11.60 0.17
CA ASP A 183 -4.22 12.36 0.12
C ASP A 183 -4.52 13.04 -1.24
N CYS A 184 -3.79 12.70 -2.30
CA CYS A 184 -4.05 13.20 -3.64
C CYS A 184 -4.95 12.24 -4.44
N PRO A 185 -6.19 12.63 -4.81
CA PRO A 185 -7.14 11.73 -5.50
C PRO A 185 -6.77 11.48 -6.97
N VAL A 186 -5.77 12.19 -7.48
CA VAL A 186 -5.30 12.09 -8.87
C VAL A 186 -3.91 11.48 -8.89
N PRO A 187 -3.64 10.46 -9.71
CA PRO A 187 -2.30 9.92 -9.84
C PRO A 187 -1.37 10.96 -10.48
N GLY A 188 -0.15 11.08 -9.96
CA GLY A 188 0.88 11.95 -10.54
C GLY A 188 1.45 11.38 -11.85
N ALA A 189 2.11 12.25 -12.62
CA ALA A 189 2.75 11.86 -13.89
C ALA A 189 3.73 10.69 -13.70
N ALA A 190 4.56 10.73 -12.66
CA ALA A 190 5.48 9.65 -12.33
C ALA A 190 4.78 8.32 -12.04
N GLN A 191 3.63 8.33 -11.34
CA GLN A 191 2.85 7.09 -11.12
C GLN A 191 2.35 6.49 -12.45
N VAL A 192 1.88 7.34 -13.37
CA VAL A 192 1.42 6.91 -14.70
C VAL A 192 2.57 6.34 -15.53
N GLU A 193 3.74 6.98 -15.50
CA GLU A 193 4.94 6.53 -16.21
C GLU A 193 5.45 5.20 -15.67
N VAL A 194 5.62 5.09 -14.34
CA VAL A 194 6.05 3.86 -13.68
C VAL A 194 5.07 2.72 -13.93
N ALA A 195 3.76 2.97 -13.88
CA ALA A 195 2.78 1.92 -14.19
C ALA A 195 2.89 1.42 -15.63
N ARG A 196 3.13 2.31 -16.60
CA ARG A 196 3.37 1.94 -18.01
C ARG A 196 4.66 1.14 -18.16
N GLU A 197 5.74 1.57 -17.50
CA GLU A 197 7.02 0.89 -17.52
C GLU A 197 6.91 -0.53 -16.94
N VAL A 198 6.33 -0.69 -15.75
CA VAL A 198 6.10 -2.01 -15.12
C VAL A 198 5.27 -2.94 -16.00
N ARG A 199 4.24 -2.42 -16.67
CA ARG A 199 3.43 -3.19 -17.64
C ARG A 199 4.27 -3.60 -18.87
N ALA A 200 5.08 -2.69 -19.40
CA ALA A 200 5.97 -2.95 -20.53
C ALA A 200 7.08 -3.97 -20.20
N LEU A 201 7.47 -4.06 -18.92
CA LEU A 201 8.42 -5.05 -18.41
C LEU A 201 7.79 -6.45 -18.20
N GLY A 202 6.49 -6.61 -18.45
CA GLY A 202 5.81 -7.91 -18.52
C GLY A 202 4.91 -8.24 -17.33
N ALA A 203 4.67 -7.29 -16.41
CA ALA A 203 3.61 -7.43 -15.42
C ALA A 203 2.23 -7.30 -16.09
N ASP A 204 1.29 -8.16 -15.73
CA ASP A 204 -0.08 -8.18 -16.28
C ASP A 204 -1.00 -7.17 -15.60
N TYR A 205 -0.78 -6.92 -14.31
CA TYR A 205 -1.55 -6.00 -13.50
C TYR A 205 -0.62 -5.19 -12.62
N VAL A 206 -1.05 -3.96 -12.30
CA VAL A 206 -0.36 -3.12 -11.32
C VAL A 206 -1.35 -2.65 -10.26
N ILE A 207 -1.01 -2.83 -9.00
CA ILE A 207 -1.83 -2.50 -7.83
C ILE A 207 -1.08 -1.47 -6.99
N GLY A 208 -1.58 -0.23 -6.98
CA GLY A 208 -0.97 0.90 -6.30
C GLY A 208 -1.47 1.10 -4.86
N HIS A 209 -0.55 1.49 -3.98
CA HIS A 209 -0.74 1.75 -2.56
C HIS A 209 -0.20 3.15 -2.18
N HIS A 210 -0.10 3.47 -0.88
CA HIS A 210 0.49 4.69 -0.29
C HIS A 210 -0.38 5.94 -0.30
N GLY A 211 -1.13 6.18 -1.38
CA GLY A 211 -1.88 7.43 -1.53
C GLY A 211 -2.88 7.70 -0.41
N HIS A 212 -3.24 6.70 0.41
CA HIS A 212 -4.23 6.78 1.50
C HIS A 212 -5.60 7.30 1.08
N ILE A 213 -5.85 7.36 -0.23
CA ILE A 213 -7.07 7.78 -0.88
C ILE A 213 -7.28 6.91 -2.11
N VAL A 214 -8.54 6.63 -2.43
CA VAL A 214 -8.89 5.92 -3.65
C VAL A 214 -8.54 6.80 -4.85
N GLN A 215 -7.69 6.28 -5.74
CA GLN A 215 -7.38 6.87 -7.04
C GLN A 215 -8.07 6.07 -8.15
N PRO A 216 -8.31 6.66 -9.34
CA PRO A 216 -8.87 5.94 -10.48
C PRO A 216 -8.02 4.72 -10.88
N ARG A 217 -8.60 3.87 -11.73
CA ARG A 217 -7.86 2.85 -12.48
C ARG A 217 -7.82 3.20 -13.96
N SER A 218 -6.93 2.56 -14.70
CA SER A 218 -6.98 2.51 -16.17
C SER A 218 -6.54 1.13 -16.63
N ASP A 219 -7.42 0.46 -17.38
CA ASP A 219 -7.20 -0.92 -17.83
C ASP A 219 -6.82 -1.83 -16.63
N ARG A 220 -5.64 -2.45 -16.64
CA ARG A 220 -5.15 -3.36 -15.60
C ARG A 220 -4.30 -2.69 -14.52
N THR A 221 -4.34 -1.36 -14.43
CA THR A 221 -3.59 -0.56 -13.45
C THR A 221 -4.54 0.12 -12.48
N PHE A 222 -4.38 -0.15 -11.18
CA PHE A 222 -5.05 0.55 -10.08
C PHE A 222 -4.03 1.49 -9.45
N PHE A 223 -4.28 2.79 -9.43
CA PHE A 223 -3.26 3.75 -8.99
C PHE A 223 -3.17 3.89 -7.46
N GLY A 224 -4.27 3.68 -6.74
CA GLY A 224 -4.31 3.80 -5.30
C GLY A 224 -5.57 3.15 -4.76
N LEU A 225 -5.42 2.11 -3.95
CA LEU A 225 -6.57 1.41 -3.38
C LEU A 225 -7.23 2.16 -2.22
N GLY A 226 -6.52 3.08 -1.56
CA GLY A 226 -6.97 3.74 -0.33
C GLY A 226 -6.65 2.93 0.92
N ASN A 227 -7.24 3.31 2.05
CA ASN A 227 -7.00 2.66 3.34
C ASN A 227 -8.06 1.60 3.60
N LEU A 228 -7.64 0.34 3.72
CA LEU A 228 -8.51 -0.68 4.30
C LEU A 228 -8.74 -0.35 5.78
N HIS A 229 -7.64 -0.16 6.51
CA HIS A 229 -7.67 0.30 7.89
C HIS A 229 -6.34 0.98 8.21
N MET A 230 -6.43 2.28 8.51
CA MET A 230 -5.34 3.08 9.04
C MET A 230 -5.90 3.80 10.27
N PRO A 231 -5.37 3.58 11.48
CA PRO A 231 -5.91 4.23 12.67
C PRO A 231 -5.68 5.74 12.62
N GLU A 232 -6.34 6.47 13.51
CA GLU A 232 -5.90 7.81 13.83
C GLU A 232 -4.49 7.74 14.43
N LEU A 233 -3.64 8.70 14.05
CA LEU A 233 -2.23 8.72 14.45
C LEU A 233 -1.95 10.01 15.21
N ASN A 234 -1.23 9.88 16.31
CA ASN A 234 -0.62 10.97 17.06
C ASN A 234 0.85 10.58 17.32
N GLU A 235 1.67 10.68 16.26
CA GLU A 235 3.02 10.12 16.22
C GLU A 235 4.09 11.22 16.35
N PRO A 236 4.96 11.19 17.38
CA PRO A 236 6.03 12.18 17.51
C PRO A 236 7.13 11.92 16.47
N VAL A 237 7.61 12.93 15.76
CA VAL A 237 8.79 12.84 14.89
C VAL A 237 10.01 13.27 15.68
N LEU A 238 11.07 12.45 15.67
CA LEU A 238 12.28 12.69 16.47
C LEU A 238 13.44 13.22 15.62
N VAL A 239 14.26 14.07 16.23
CA VAL A 239 15.54 14.53 15.69
C VAL A 239 16.56 14.59 16.83
N GLY A 240 17.67 13.85 16.73
CA GLY A 240 18.63 13.74 17.83
C GLY A 240 18.02 13.21 19.12
N GLY A 241 17.10 12.25 19.02
CA GLY A 241 16.34 11.69 20.14
C GLY A 241 15.29 12.63 20.78
N GLN A 242 15.16 13.88 20.35
CA GLN A 242 14.17 14.83 20.87
C GLN A 242 12.94 14.92 19.97
N VAL A 243 11.77 15.18 20.55
CA VAL A 243 10.53 15.42 19.77
C VAL A 243 10.64 16.76 19.05
N ASP A 244 10.70 16.73 17.72
CA ASP A 244 10.69 17.92 16.87
C ASP A 244 9.25 18.43 16.67
N HIS A 245 8.35 17.55 16.23
CA HIS A 245 6.93 17.84 16.13
C HIS A 245 6.11 16.56 16.29
N VAL A 246 4.78 16.69 16.37
CA VAL A 246 3.86 15.55 16.43
C VAL A 246 3.00 15.54 15.18
N PHE A 247 3.09 14.46 14.41
CA PHE A 247 2.22 14.21 13.29
C PHE A 247 0.85 13.74 13.79
N ARG A 248 -0.20 14.39 13.29
CA ARG A 248 -1.58 14.04 13.61
C ARG A 248 -2.36 13.71 12.35
N LYS A 249 -2.90 12.49 12.31
CA LYS A 249 -3.83 12.00 11.30
C LYS A 249 -5.15 11.67 11.97
N VAL A 250 -6.22 12.28 11.49
CA VAL A 250 -7.58 11.98 11.93
C VAL A 250 -8.35 11.34 10.80
N HIS A 251 -9.38 10.58 11.15
CA HIS A 251 -10.29 9.98 10.19
C HIS A 251 -11.13 11.07 9.50
N MET A 252 -11.01 11.11 8.19
CA MET A 252 -11.74 11.98 7.28
C MET A 252 -12.58 11.13 6.33
N GLY A 253 -13.50 11.79 5.61
CA GLY A 253 -14.40 11.09 4.70
C GLY A 253 -13.69 10.30 3.60
N TRP A 254 -12.49 10.71 3.17
CA TRP A 254 -11.73 10.11 2.07
C TRP A 254 -10.71 9.06 2.52
N ASN A 255 -10.05 9.26 3.68
CA ASN A 255 -8.96 8.39 4.15
C ASN A 255 -9.44 7.22 5.02
N THR A 256 -10.76 7.05 5.16
CA THR A 256 -11.40 5.89 5.80
C THR A 256 -11.99 4.91 4.78
N ARG A 257 -11.64 5.04 3.50
CA ARG A 257 -12.19 4.25 2.40
C ARG A 257 -11.09 3.51 1.65
N SER A 258 -11.44 2.32 1.18
CA SER A 258 -10.67 1.56 0.20
C SER A 258 -11.58 1.09 -0.93
N VAL A 259 -10.98 0.82 -2.07
CA VAL A 259 -11.51 -0.17 -3.02
C VAL A 259 -10.82 -1.51 -2.82
N VAL A 260 -11.54 -2.58 -3.11
CA VAL A 260 -11.14 -3.98 -2.93
C VAL A 260 -11.40 -4.71 -4.25
N PRO A 261 -10.46 -4.64 -5.21
CA PRO A 261 -10.61 -5.33 -6.49
C PRO A 261 -10.45 -6.84 -6.32
N SER A 262 -11.34 -7.58 -6.97
CA SER A 262 -11.32 -9.04 -7.05
C SER A 262 -11.11 -9.45 -8.50
N LEU A 263 -10.00 -10.14 -8.76
CA LEU A 263 -9.56 -10.58 -10.08
C LEU A 263 -9.72 -12.10 -10.20
N THR A 264 -10.66 -12.55 -11.02
CA THR A 264 -10.89 -13.97 -11.29
C THR A 264 -10.08 -14.42 -12.51
N LEU A 265 -9.25 -15.45 -12.32
CA LEU A 265 -8.31 -15.98 -13.31
C LEU A 265 -8.53 -17.49 -13.51
N PRO A 266 -8.38 -18.04 -14.72
CA PRO A 266 -8.08 -17.33 -15.97
C PRO A 266 -9.32 -16.56 -16.49
N GLY A 267 -9.09 -15.52 -17.30
CA GLY A 267 -10.17 -14.72 -17.92
C GLY A 267 -10.13 -13.24 -17.53
N GLY A 268 -9.62 -12.92 -16.35
CA GLY A 268 -9.39 -11.53 -15.93
C GLY A 268 -10.66 -10.76 -15.60
N ALA A 269 -11.75 -11.46 -15.26
CA ALA A 269 -12.97 -10.83 -14.80
C ALA A 269 -12.69 -10.05 -13.51
N LEU A 270 -13.17 -8.80 -13.48
CA LEU A 270 -12.91 -7.87 -12.39
C LEU A 270 -14.24 -7.48 -11.73
N SER A 271 -14.33 -7.67 -10.42
CA SER A 271 -15.35 -7.03 -9.59
C SER A 271 -14.67 -6.14 -8.55
N VAL A 272 -15.41 -5.15 -8.03
CA VAL A 272 -14.89 -4.19 -7.05
C VAL A 272 -15.85 -4.10 -5.89
N HIS A 273 -15.31 -4.18 -4.68
CA HIS A 273 -16.01 -3.78 -3.47
C HIS A 273 -15.40 -2.49 -2.94
N HIS A 274 -16.18 -1.73 -2.19
CA HIS A 274 -15.71 -0.62 -1.38
C HIS A 274 -15.67 -1.09 0.06
N SER A 275 -14.61 -0.73 0.78
CA SER A 275 -14.57 -0.82 2.22
C SER A 275 -14.63 0.56 2.84
N ARG A 276 -15.17 0.62 4.06
CA ARG A 276 -15.16 1.84 4.86
C ARG A 276 -15.02 1.55 6.34
N VAL A 277 -14.18 2.32 6.99
CA VAL A 277 -14.08 2.40 8.45
C VAL A 277 -14.96 3.55 8.96
N GLN A 278 -15.84 3.28 9.91
CA GLN A 278 -16.60 4.29 10.65
C GLN A 278 -16.51 3.99 12.14
N GLY A 279 -15.87 4.88 12.90
CA GLY A 279 -15.44 4.55 14.26
C GLY A 279 -14.54 3.31 14.23
N ALA A 280 -14.83 2.33 15.09
CA ALA A 280 -14.12 1.05 15.11
C ALA A 280 -14.76 -0.04 14.22
N THR A 281 -15.61 0.30 13.25
CA THR A 281 -16.29 -0.68 12.40
C THR A 281 -15.82 -0.62 10.95
N LEU A 282 -15.29 -1.74 10.43
CA LEU A 282 -14.98 -1.95 9.03
C LEU A 282 -16.15 -2.66 8.34
N THR A 283 -16.61 -2.11 7.21
CA THR A 283 -17.69 -2.69 6.39
C THR A 283 -17.25 -2.86 4.93
N PHE A 284 -17.90 -3.78 4.22
CA PHE A 284 -17.70 -4.02 2.78
C PHE A 284 -19.04 -3.90 2.04
N ARG A 285 -19.01 -3.30 0.85
CA ARG A 285 -20.17 -3.18 -0.05
C ARG A 285 -19.74 -3.33 -1.49
N ALA A 286 -20.55 -3.98 -2.32
CA ALA A 286 -20.31 -3.99 -3.76
C ALA A 286 -20.29 -2.56 -4.32
N GLY A 287 -19.49 -2.31 -5.35
CA GLY A 287 -19.51 -1.03 -6.04
C GLY A 287 -18.65 -1.00 -7.28
N HIS A 288 -18.28 0.21 -7.70
CA HIS A 288 -17.52 0.43 -8.93
C HIS A 288 -16.33 1.34 -8.67
N LEU A 289 -15.29 1.20 -9.48
CA LEU A 289 -14.16 2.12 -9.50
C LEU A 289 -14.10 2.82 -10.85
N LEU A 290 -13.85 4.12 -10.83
CA LEU A 290 -13.65 4.92 -12.03
C LEU A 290 -12.53 4.33 -12.89
N ASN A 291 -12.92 3.82 -14.06
CA ASN A 291 -11.99 3.32 -15.07
C ASN A 291 -11.78 4.40 -16.13
N LEU A 292 -10.62 5.04 -16.10
CA LEU A 292 -10.26 6.07 -17.07
C LEU A 292 -9.73 5.41 -18.36
N PRO A 293 -10.14 5.90 -19.53
CA PRO A 293 -9.50 5.47 -20.76
C PRO A 293 -8.03 5.93 -20.78
N PRO A 294 -7.11 5.17 -21.40
CA PRO A 294 -5.67 5.48 -21.36
C PRO A 294 -5.30 6.89 -21.80
N TRP A 295 -6.05 7.47 -22.76
CA TRP A 295 -5.82 8.83 -23.25
C TRP A 295 -6.14 9.92 -22.21
N ALA A 296 -7.01 9.65 -21.24
CA ALA A 296 -7.40 10.62 -20.20
C ALA A 296 -6.38 10.69 -19.06
N LEU A 297 -5.55 9.66 -18.87
CA LEU A 297 -4.57 9.60 -17.78
C LEU A 297 -3.52 10.70 -17.84
N GLY A 298 -2.96 10.96 -19.02
CA GLY A 298 -1.92 11.98 -19.19
C GLY A 298 -2.41 13.39 -18.83
N PRO A 299 -3.50 13.87 -19.43
CA PRO A 299 -4.13 15.14 -19.06
C PRO A 299 -4.47 15.23 -17.57
N LEU A 300 -5.10 14.18 -17.02
CA LEU A 300 -5.46 14.16 -15.61
C LEU A 300 -4.21 14.24 -14.71
N ALA A 301 -3.18 13.44 -14.98
CA ALA A 301 -1.96 13.41 -14.18
C ALA A 301 -1.21 14.75 -14.18
N ARG A 302 -1.30 15.54 -15.26
CA ARG A 302 -0.75 16.91 -15.29
C ARG A 302 -1.47 17.88 -14.35
N THR A 303 -2.70 17.58 -13.93
CA THR A 303 -3.43 18.38 -12.95
C THR A 303 -3.03 18.08 -11.51
N GLU A 304 -2.31 16.97 -11.26
CA GLU A 304 -1.95 16.51 -9.93
C GLU A 304 -1.26 17.59 -9.08
N PRO A 305 -0.27 18.37 -9.57
CA PRO A 305 0.38 19.40 -8.75
C PRO A 305 -0.59 20.49 -8.29
N LEU A 306 -1.56 20.86 -9.14
CA LEU A 306 -2.59 21.84 -8.81
C LEU A 306 -3.57 21.29 -7.77
N VAL A 307 -4.06 20.06 -7.98
CA VAL A 307 -4.98 19.38 -7.05
C VAL A 307 -4.32 19.22 -5.67
N ARG A 308 -3.06 18.79 -5.64
CA ARG A 308 -2.27 18.66 -4.42
C ARG A 308 -2.09 20.00 -3.71
N ARG A 309 -1.79 21.08 -4.45
CA ARG A 309 -1.67 22.43 -3.88
C ARG A 309 -2.99 22.91 -3.27
N LEU A 310 -4.12 22.70 -3.94
CA LEU A 310 -5.45 23.02 -3.41
C LEU A 310 -5.78 22.22 -2.15
N TYR A 311 -5.40 20.95 -2.10
CA TYR A 311 -5.53 20.12 -0.90
C TYR A 311 -4.74 20.69 0.28
N TYR A 312 -3.45 21.01 0.08
CA TYR A 312 -2.64 21.61 1.14
C TYR A 312 -3.17 22.98 1.58
N LEU A 313 -3.61 23.83 0.66
CA LEU A 313 -4.25 25.10 0.98
C LEU A 313 -5.49 24.91 1.87
N ARG A 314 -6.35 23.95 1.53
CA ARG A 314 -7.53 23.59 2.34
C ARG A 314 -7.12 23.12 3.73
N ARG A 315 -6.09 22.28 3.85
CA ARG A 315 -5.60 21.77 5.15
C ARG A 315 -5.04 22.91 6.00
N VAL A 316 -4.22 23.79 5.42
CA VAL A 316 -3.68 24.98 6.11
C VAL A 316 -4.82 25.90 6.56
N ALA A 317 -5.82 26.14 5.71
CA ALA A 317 -6.99 26.96 6.08
C ALA A 317 -7.79 26.34 7.23
N ALA A 318 -7.98 25.01 7.24
CA ALA A 318 -8.65 24.30 8.32
C ALA A 318 -7.87 24.40 9.65
N LEU A 319 -6.55 24.21 9.61
CA LEU A 319 -5.67 24.38 10.77
C LEU A 319 -5.67 25.83 11.29
N PHE A 320 -5.62 26.81 10.38
CA PHE A 320 -5.69 28.23 10.72
C PHE A 320 -7.00 28.59 11.43
N ARG A 321 -8.14 28.05 10.97
CA ARG A 321 -9.44 28.25 11.65
C ARG A 321 -9.44 27.69 13.08
N GLN A 322 -8.75 26.57 13.32
CA GLN A 322 -8.65 25.97 14.65
C GLN A 322 -7.69 26.73 15.58
N ARG A 323 -6.60 27.27 15.03
CA ARG A 323 -5.60 28.07 15.75
C ARG A 323 -5.08 29.20 14.84
N PRO A 324 -5.65 30.41 14.92
CA PRO A 324 -5.27 31.52 14.05
C PRO A 324 -3.88 32.05 14.45
N ARG A 325 -2.85 31.46 13.85
CA ARG A 325 -1.45 31.92 13.91
C ARG A 325 -0.92 32.06 12.49
N LEU A 326 -0.06 33.05 12.25
CA LEU A 326 0.59 33.21 10.94
C LEU A 326 1.30 31.90 10.54
N PRO A 327 1.19 31.45 9.28
CA PRO A 327 1.83 30.23 8.83
C PRO A 327 3.35 30.30 9.04
N SER A 328 3.94 29.27 9.66
CA SER A 328 5.40 29.17 9.82
C SER A 328 6.09 28.97 8.46
N ARG A 329 7.41 29.12 8.42
CA ARG A 329 8.21 28.78 7.21
C ARG A 329 7.93 27.35 6.72
N ALA A 330 7.68 26.40 7.62
CA ALA A 330 7.30 25.03 7.26
C ALA A 330 5.93 24.96 6.59
N HIS A 331 4.94 25.73 7.07
CA HIS A 331 3.63 25.83 6.41
C HIS A 331 3.77 26.43 5.00
N TRP A 332 4.63 27.44 4.82
CA TRP A 332 4.92 28.00 3.50
C TRP A 332 5.65 27.01 2.58
N ALA A 333 6.59 26.22 3.11
CA ALA A 333 7.25 25.17 2.35
C ALA A 333 6.23 24.12 1.85
N LEU A 334 5.30 23.67 2.70
CA LEU A 334 4.19 22.79 2.31
C LEU A 334 3.30 23.41 1.22
N LEU A 335 2.89 24.68 1.38
CA LEU A 335 2.07 25.40 0.41
C LEU A 335 2.72 25.57 -0.96
N LEU A 336 4.04 25.68 -0.99
CA LEU A 336 4.84 25.81 -2.20
C LEU A 336 5.33 24.46 -2.75
N GLY A 337 4.92 23.34 -2.14
CA GLY A 337 5.37 21.99 -2.55
C GLY A 337 6.87 21.74 -2.33
N ARG A 338 7.49 22.47 -1.41
CA ARG A 338 8.91 22.39 -1.04
C ARG A 338 9.15 21.75 0.33
N GLY A 339 8.09 21.46 1.10
CA GLY A 339 8.17 20.77 2.39
C GLY A 339 8.12 19.26 2.23
N ARG A 340 8.85 18.53 3.08
CA ARG A 340 8.59 17.09 3.28
C ARG A 340 7.28 16.94 4.07
N PRO A 341 6.43 15.95 3.76
CA PRO A 341 5.17 15.71 4.47
C PRO A 341 5.36 15.44 5.96
#